data_AF-A0A9P6LZX5-F1
#
_entry.id   AF-A0A9P6LZX5-F1
#
_cell.length_a   1.000
_cell.length_b   1.000
_cell.length_c   1.000
_cell.angle_alpha   90.00
_cell.angle_beta   90.00
_cell.angle_gamma   90.00
#
_symmetry.space_group_name_H-M   'P 1'
#
loop_
_entity.id
_entity.type
_entity.pdbx_description
1 polymer ?
#
loop_
_entity_poly.entity_id
_entity_poly.type
_entity_poly.pdbx_seq_one_letter_code
_entity_poly.pdbx_strand_id
1 'polypeptide(L)'
;MPPRKLSAAAKGPTSMAEGLPRENKQEAMALILDRLENLTDKSGRSVSELFMELPDREDYPDYYMIIQHPIALDTIKGRLETGEYKDENMARFGKDLKTLTSNAKTYNREGSMVYRDATTLESYINVAIDALAGSGSQTSKREEFSTDFCRRVLDTIKTHEDKDGRQMAELFMELPSEEDYPDYYEEIKNPIAIDNIEDKINREAYQTLEAFEKDVNLMFENAKLYNAEGSDVYLDAEELQHLFWKTIGKNGRGRQTKGKRARKHDKELSEVVHEGETYRVGDFVHIQNDGEPSKPTIGLIFSLWEDEKGVKGLDAVWFLRPENIVHPYASRFYPSEVVKASGVHAHLVEDVVERCFVLQTKDYIRGRPHNWKEGLSIYVCEQRYNESYKSVTKIKNWASCLPPGHKPTDIQLVPYPQPLTIKKNPSASMVDKAGRQDTSEPASRAGTPEDTPSSSPSWSPEAETKPPVKATKSKKRKSAQLYPEQPIQPTKPEVIEPEEQPALQPTPQYPAQHPAPAARQHRPASPSVPRFRCNFSNLDTKKQCAS
;
A
#
# COMPACT_ATOMS: atom_id res chain seq x y z
N MET A 1 -1.13 58.82 -2.82
CA MET A 1 -0.91 57.39 -2.53
C MET A 1 0.54 57.06 -2.82
N PRO A 2 1.28 56.39 -1.93
CA PRO A 2 2.58 55.88 -2.29
C PRO A 2 2.41 54.75 -3.34
N PRO A 3 3.36 54.57 -4.27
CA PRO A 3 3.22 53.57 -5.32
C PRO A 3 3.26 52.17 -4.72
N ARG A 4 2.27 51.33 -5.07
CA ARG A 4 2.30 49.88 -4.84
C ARG A 4 3.58 49.33 -5.49
N LYS A 5 4.47 48.77 -4.69
CA LYS A 5 5.66 48.06 -5.18
C LYS A 5 5.18 46.91 -6.08
N LEU A 6 5.68 46.89 -7.32
CA LEU A 6 5.50 45.81 -8.27
C LEU A 6 6.01 44.50 -7.64
N SER A 7 5.16 43.46 -7.60
CA SER A 7 5.54 42.14 -7.11
C SER A 7 6.66 41.57 -7.98
N ALA A 8 7.82 41.31 -7.39
CA ALA A 8 8.90 40.61 -8.07
C ALA A 8 8.43 39.19 -8.41
N ALA A 9 8.56 38.79 -9.67
CA ALA A 9 8.30 37.42 -10.11
C ALA A 9 9.02 36.40 -9.23
N ALA A 10 8.46 35.19 -9.09
CA ALA A 10 9.00 34.09 -8.30
C ALA A 10 10.47 33.80 -8.65
N LYS A 11 11.40 34.41 -7.92
CA LYS A 11 12.81 34.05 -7.94
C LYS A 11 12.95 32.70 -7.23
N GLY A 12 13.79 31.80 -7.74
CA GLY A 12 13.96 30.46 -7.18
C GLY A 12 14.38 30.44 -5.70
N PRO A 13 14.44 29.25 -5.07
CA PRO A 13 14.67 29.09 -3.63
C PRO A 13 15.90 29.81 -3.07
N THR A 14 16.95 29.97 -3.89
CA THR A 14 18.18 30.70 -3.54
C THR A 14 17.93 32.16 -3.15
N SER A 15 16.86 32.77 -3.64
CA SER A 15 16.46 34.13 -3.29
C SER A 15 16.18 34.32 -1.80
N MET A 16 15.85 33.24 -1.07
CA MET A 16 15.67 33.28 0.38
C MET A 16 16.93 33.70 1.13
N ALA A 17 18.12 33.40 0.60
CA ALA A 17 19.39 33.74 1.22
C ALA A 17 19.92 35.13 0.81
N GLU A 18 19.37 35.74 -0.25
CA GLU A 18 19.88 37.01 -0.79
C GLU A 18 19.69 38.14 0.22
N GLY A 19 20.75 38.85 0.58
CA GLY A 19 20.68 40.06 1.42
C GLY A 19 20.19 39.85 2.86
N LEU A 20 20.24 38.63 3.40
CA LEU A 20 19.92 38.40 4.81
C LEU A 20 20.97 39.06 5.75
N PRO A 21 20.55 39.79 6.79
CA PRO A 21 21.46 40.32 7.81
C PRO A 21 22.19 39.18 8.55
N ARG A 22 23.52 39.09 8.40
CA ARG A 22 24.30 38.01 9.02
C ARG A 22 24.51 38.20 10.52
N GLU A 23 24.57 39.44 10.98
CA GLU A 23 24.84 39.78 12.38
C GLU A 23 23.56 39.84 13.22
N ASN A 24 22.41 40.14 12.59
CA ASN A 24 21.12 40.24 13.27
C ASN A 24 20.20 39.09 12.83
N LYS A 25 20.30 37.95 13.53
CA LYS A 25 19.52 36.75 13.19
C LYS A 25 18.03 36.93 13.37
N GLN A 26 17.60 37.77 14.31
CA GLN A 26 16.18 38.04 14.54
C GLN A 26 15.57 38.79 13.36
N GLU A 27 16.28 39.78 12.83
CA GLU A 27 15.91 40.49 11.61
C GLU A 27 15.97 39.58 10.37
N ALA A 28 16.96 38.67 10.30
CA ALA A 28 17.02 37.66 9.25
C ALA A 28 15.81 36.71 9.26
N MET A 29 15.39 36.22 10.43
CA MET A 29 14.19 35.38 10.57
C MET A 29 12.91 36.14 10.18
N ALA A 30 12.80 37.41 10.57
CA ALA A 30 11.66 38.25 10.18
C ALA A 30 11.58 38.43 8.66
N LEU A 31 12.72 38.69 8.01
CA LEU A 31 12.78 38.83 6.56
C LEU A 31 12.49 37.52 5.82
N ILE A 32 12.88 36.37 6.40
CA ILE A 32 12.52 35.04 5.89
C ILE A 32 11.00 34.84 5.94
N LEU A 33 10.35 35.17 7.07
CA LEU A 33 8.89 35.04 7.18
C LEU A 33 8.16 35.95 6.20
N ASP A 34 8.60 37.20 6.04
CA ASP A 34 8.03 38.14 5.05
C ASP A 34 8.15 37.60 3.61
N ARG A 35 9.28 36.99 3.26
CA ARG A 35 9.47 36.36 1.94
C ARG A 35 8.58 35.14 1.74
N LEU A 36 8.39 34.32 2.76
CA LEU A 36 7.50 33.17 2.69
C LEU A 36 6.04 33.63 2.57
N GLU A 37 5.60 34.58 3.39
CA GLU A 37 4.24 35.14 3.37
C GLU A 37 3.86 35.70 1.98
N ASN A 38 4.80 36.39 1.33
CA ASN A 38 4.60 36.99 0.01
C ASN A 38 5.01 36.08 -1.17
N LEU A 39 5.25 34.79 -0.94
CA LEU A 39 5.66 33.87 -2.00
C LEU A 39 4.49 33.60 -2.96
N THR A 40 4.68 33.91 -4.24
CA THR A 40 3.72 33.60 -5.30
C THR A 40 4.29 32.59 -6.30
N ASP A 41 3.42 31.82 -6.94
CA ASP A 41 3.81 30.99 -8.07
C ASP A 41 3.96 31.83 -9.37
N LYS A 42 4.24 31.17 -10.49
CA LYS A 42 4.43 31.83 -11.79
C LYS A 42 3.17 32.54 -12.30
N SER A 43 1.99 32.15 -11.82
CA SER A 43 0.70 32.78 -12.15
C SER A 43 0.37 33.96 -11.25
N GLY A 44 1.19 34.21 -10.21
CA GLY A 44 0.93 35.24 -9.20
C GLY A 44 0.02 34.78 -8.06
N ARG A 45 -0.39 33.50 -8.04
CA ARG A 45 -1.17 32.93 -6.93
C ARG A 45 -0.29 32.77 -5.71
N SER A 46 -0.81 33.12 -4.54
CA SER A 46 -0.11 32.92 -3.26
C SER A 46 0.12 31.43 -3.00
N VAL A 47 1.36 31.08 -2.67
CA VAL A 47 1.75 29.72 -2.26
C VAL A 47 1.48 29.52 -0.77
N SER A 48 1.45 30.60 0.01
CA SER A 48 1.44 30.55 1.48
C SER A 48 0.06 30.75 2.10
N GLU A 49 -0.94 31.14 1.32
CA GLU A 49 -2.29 31.48 1.81
C GLU A 49 -2.88 30.42 2.75
N LEU A 50 -2.86 29.15 2.36
CA LEU A 50 -3.39 28.03 3.15
C LEU A 50 -2.51 27.60 4.34
N PHE A 51 -1.38 28.30 4.56
CA PHE A 51 -0.43 28.04 5.63
C PHE A 51 -0.38 29.18 6.65
N MET A 52 -1.12 30.27 6.42
CA MET A 52 -1.14 31.45 7.30
C MET A 52 -1.80 31.14 8.64
N GLU A 53 -2.99 30.54 8.59
CA GLU A 53 -3.81 30.18 9.74
C GLU A 53 -3.98 28.66 9.87
N LEU A 54 -4.38 28.20 11.06
CA LEU A 54 -4.72 26.80 11.27
C LEU A 54 -6.07 26.47 10.60
N PRO A 55 -6.26 25.26 10.06
CA PRO A 55 -7.57 24.82 9.61
C PRO A 55 -8.60 24.95 10.73
N ASP A 56 -9.80 25.42 10.42
CA ASP A 56 -10.86 25.52 11.43
C ASP A 56 -11.17 24.14 12.03
N ARG A 57 -11.35 24.08 13.35
CA ARG A 57 -11.51 22.82 14.07
C ARG A 57 -12.92 22.23 13.94
N GLU A 58 -13.93 23.06 13.68
CA GLU A 58 -15.29 22.62 13.44
C GLU A 58 -15.44 22.07 12.02
N ASP A 59 -14.81 22.72 11.04
CA ASP A 59 -14.84 22.31 9.64
C ASP A 59 -13.91 21.13 9.34
N TYR A 60 -12.75 21.05 10.01
CA TYR A 60 -11.72 20.02 9.82
C TYR A 60 -11.33 19.35 11.14
N PRO A 61 -12.26 18.68 11.84
CA PRO A 61 -11.96 18.02 13.12
C PRO A 61 -10.97 16.86 12.97
N ASP A 62 -10.98 16.18 11.82
CA ASP A 62 -10.08 15.08 11.46
C ASP A 62 -8.62 15.54 11.28
N TYR A 63 -8.39 16.78 10.84
CA TYR A 63 -7.05 17.39 10.78
C TYR A 63 -6.36 17.32 12.15
N TYR A 64 -7.08 17.66 13.22
CA TYR A 64 -6.57 17.65 14.58
C TYR A 64 -6.46 16.26 15.21
N MET A 65 -7.05 15.23 14.58
CA MET A 65 -6.84 13.83 14.96
C MET A 65 -5.55 13.26 14.35
N ILE A 66 -5.24 13.70 13.12
CA ILE A 66 -4.08 13.22 12.36
C ILE A 66 -2.81 14.01 12.73
N ILE A 67 -2.93 15.34 12.81
CA ILE A 67 -1.82 16.26 13.02
C ILE A 67 -1.65 16.56 14.51
N GLN A 68 -0.59 16.00 15.09
CA GLN A 68 -0.29 16.08 16.53
C GLN A 68 0.24 17.45 16.97
N HIS A 69 0.91 18.18 16.07
CA HIS A 69 1.48 19.48 16.35
C HIS A 69 1.03 20.51 15.30
N PRO A 70 -0.26 20.92 15.32
CA PRO A 70 -0.75 21.97 14.42
C PRO A 70 0.08 23.24 14.56
N ILE A 71 0.47 23.82 13.43
CA ILE A 71 1.20 25.09 13.38
C ILE A 71 0.86 25.81 12.09
N ALA A 72 0.86 27.14 12.14
CA ALA A 72 0.64 28.03 11.00
C ALA A 72 1.70 29.15 10.98
N LEU A 73 1.88 29.83 9.85
CA LEU A 73 2.85 30.93 9.72
C LEU A 73 2.58 32.06 10.71
N ASP A 74 1.32 32.39 10.99
CA ASP A 74 0.98 33.41 11.98
C ASP A 74 1.39 33.02 13.40
N THR A 75 1.31 31.72 13.73
CA THR A 75 1.82 31.21 15.00
C THR A 75 3.34 31.38 15.10
N ILE A 76 4.06 31.11 14.02
CA ILE A 76 5.52 31.26 13.96
C ILE A 76 5.90 32.74 14.02
N LYS A 77 5.18 33.61 13.31
CA LYS A 77 5.37 35.07 13.34
C LYS A 77 5.16 35.63 14.76
N GLY A 78 4.07 35.24 15.42
CA GLY A 78 3.81 35.62 16.80
C GLY A 78 4.91 35.17 17.76
N ARG A 79 5.41 33.93 17.62
CA ARG A 79 6.55 33.43 18.42
C ARG A 79 7.84 34.21 18.19
N LEU A 80 8.08 34.70 16.97
CA LEU A 80 9.23 35.56 16.67
C LEU A 80 9.09 36.93 17.35
N GLU A 81 7.91 37.52 17.29
CA GLU A 81 7.59 38.82 17.90
C GLU A 81 7.66 38.80 19.43
N THR A 82 7.22 37.70 20.06
CA THR A 82 7.35 37.50 21.52
C THR A 82 8.76 37.13 21.95
N GLY A 83 9.68 36.92 21.00
CA GLY A 83 11.08 36.60 21.27
C GLY A 83 11.32 35.16 21.74
N GLU A 84 10.48 34.20 21.34
CA GLU A 84 10.68 32.77 21.63
C GLU A 84 11.83 32.14 20.81
N TYR A 85 12.25 32.78 19.71
CA TYR A 85 13.35 32.33 18.84
C TYR A 85 14.64 33.14 19.07
N LYS A 86 15.15 33.16 20.29
CA LYS A 86 16.49 33.73 20.59
C LYS A 86 17.60 32.75 20.20
N ASP A 87 18.87 33.17 20.25
CA ASP A 87 20.03 32.36 19.86
C ASP A 87 20.03 30.94 20.48
N GLU A 88 19.65 30.82 21.75
CA GLU A 88 19.56 29.56 22.50
C GLU A 88 18.52 28.57 21.91
N ASN A 89 17.47 29.08 21.26
CA ASN A 89 16.36 28.30 20.71
C ASN A 89 16.16 28.53 19.21
N MET A 90 17.14 29.07 18.50
CA MET A 90 17.05 29.38 17.06
C MET A 90 16.74 28.12 16.22
N ALA A 91 17.24 26.96 16.63
CA ALA A 91 16.92 25.68 15.98
C ALA A 91 15.40 25.38 15.99
N ARG A 92 14.65 25.93 16.94
CA ARG A 92 13.18 25.81 17.03
C ARG A 92 12.47 26.51 15.89
N PHE A 93 12.97 27.66 15.44
CA PHE A 93 12.39 28.38 14.29
C PHE A 93 12.40 27.51 13.02
N GLY A 94 13.56 26.93 12.70
CA GLY A 94 13.69 26.02 11.56
C GLY A 94 12.84 24.74 11.72
N LYS A 95 12.72 24.22 12.94
CA LYS A 95 11.86 23.08 13.25
C LYS A 95 10.38 23.41 13.03
N ASP A 96 9.93 24.57 13.47
CA ASP A 96 8.54 25.02 13.34
C ASP A 96 8.18 25.21 11.85
N LEU A 97 9.06 25.85 11.06
CA LEU A 97 8.90 25.96 9.60
C LEU A 97 8.85 24.59 8.90
N LYS A 98 9.70 23.63 9.30
CA LYS A 98 9.65 22.26 8.76
C LYS A 98 8.38 21.52 9.17
N THR A 99 7.88 21.78 10.38
CA THR A 99 6.64 21.16 10.89
C THR A 99 5.44 21.63 10.08
N LEU A 100 5.38 22.93 9.74
CA LEU A 100 4.34 23.51 8.89
C LEU A 100 4.16 22.73 7.58
N THR A 101 5.24 22.55 6.80
CA THR A 101 5.16 21.86 5.49
C THR A 101 5.01 20.35 5.64
N SER A 102 5.62 19.75 6.66
CA SER A 102 5.45 18.32 6.98
C SER A 102 4.00 17.97 7.32
N ASN A 103 3.33 18.79 8.14
CA ASN A 103 1.92 18.59 8.50
C ASN A 103 1.03 18.63 7.27
N ALA A 104 1.21 19.64 6.42
CA ALA A 104 0.46 19.77 5.18
C ALA A 104 0.65 18.56 4.25
N LYS A 105 1.87 18.05 4.10
CA LYS A 105 2.15 16.84 3.31
C LYS A 105 1.61 15.55 3.95
N THR A 106 1.50 15.52 5.27
CA THR A 106 0.96 14.38 6.01
C THR A 106 -0.56 14.27 5.88
N TYR A 107 -1.26 15.40 5.98
CA TYR A 107 -2.71 15.45 5.89
C TYR A 107 -3.22 15.39 4.44
N ASN A 108 -2.55 16.08 3.52
CA ASN A 108 -3.04 16.25 2.16
C ASN A 108 -2.51 15.17 1.20
N ARG A 109 -3.33 14.80 0.22
CA ARG A 109 -2.96 13.85 -0.83
C ARG A 109 -1.78 14.35 -1.67
N GLU A 110 -0.82 13.46 -1.95
CA GLU A 110 0.28 13.75 -2.88
C GLU A 110 -0.27 14.15 -4.26
N GLY A 111 0.25 15.27 -4.78
CA GLY A 111 -0.22 15.88 -6.02
C GLY A 111 -1.43 16.81 -5.87
N SER A 112 -2.01 16.99 -4.68
CA SER A 112 -2.94 18.09 -4.42
C SER A 112 -2.23 19.46 -4.49
N MET A 113 -2.99 20.54 -4.70
CA MET A 113 -2.42 21.90 -4.73
C MET A 113 -1.67 22.22 -3.43
N VAL A 114 -2.28 21.95 -2.27
CA VAL A 114 -1.68 22.17 -0.95
C VAL A 114 -0.39 21.36 -0.77
N TYR A 115 -0.35 20.11 -1.25
CA TYR A 115 0.87 19.30 -1.18
C TYR A 115 1.99 19.85 -2.06
N ARG A 116 1.66 20.36 -3.26
CA ARG A 116 2.63 21.01 -4.16
C ARG A 116 3.12 22.33 -3.57
N ASP A 117 2.25 23.11 -2.96
CA ASP A 117 2.59 24.37 -2.28
C ASP A 117 3.48 24.09 -1.06
N ALA A 118 3.16 23.06 -0.26
CA ALA A 118 4.01 22.62 0.85
C ALA A 118 5.40 22.15 0.39
N THR A 119 5.47 21.48 -0.77
CA THR A 119 6.75 21.08 -1.38
C THR A 119 7.54 22.28 -1.85
N THR A 120 6.87 23.26 -2.46
CA THR A 120 7.48 24.53 -2.86
C THR A 120 8.02 25.26 -1.64
N LEU A 121 7.20 25.52 -0.62
CA LEU A 121 7.60 26.18 0.62
C LEU A 121 8.76 25.48 1.31
N GLU A 122 8.75 24.14 1.39
CA GLU A 122 9.83 23.38 1.99
C GLU A 122 11.18 23.65 1.30
N SER A 123 11.20 23.80 -0.02
CA SER A 123 12.43 24.12 -0.75
C SER A 123 13.01 25.49 -0.38
N TYR A 124 12.16 26.50 -0.18
CA TYR A 124 12.57 27.85 0.25
C TYR A 124 12.98 27.86 1.73
N ILE A 125 12.24 27.13 2.58
CA ILE A 125 12.53 26.98 4.01
C ILE A 125 13.90 26.33 4.24
N ASN A 126 14.26 25.29 3.47
CA ASN A 126 15.56 24.65 3.62
C ASN A 126 16.72 25.61 3.32
N VAL A 127 16.62 26.39 2.23
CA VAL A 127 17.62 27.43 1.92
C VAL A 127 17.69 28.49 3.02
N ALA A 128 16.53 28.90 3.56
CA ALA A 128 16.47 29.88 4.63
C ALA A 128 17.15 29.38 5.92
N ILE A 129 16.92 28.13 6.30
CA ILE A 129 17.55 27.51 7.48
C ILE A 129 19.06 27.40 7.29
N ASP A 130 19.52 26.98 6.11
CA ASP A 130 20.94 26.85 5.81
C ASP A 130 21.64 28.22 5.84
N ALA A 131 20.98 29.27 5.35
CA ALA A 131 21.50 30.62 5.39
C ALA A 131 21.64 31.17 6.83
N LEU A 132 20.68 30.84 7.71
CA LEU A 132 20.73 31.23 9.13
C LEU A 132 21.84 30.52 9.93
N ALA A 133 22.28 29.34 9.47
CA ALA A 133 23.30 28.54 10.16
C ALA A 133 24.75 29.06 9.96
N GLY A 134 25.00 30.02 9.07
CA GLY A 134 26.29 30.73 8.95
C GLY A 134 27.47 29.86 8.49
N SER A 135 27.48 29.47 7.20
CA SER A 135 28.60 28.94 6.39
C SER A 135 29.70 28.07 7.07
N GLY A 136 29.72 26.78 6.73
CA GLY A 136 30.96 25.98 6.65
C GLY A 136 31.19 24.94 7.75
N SER A 137 30.33 23.93 7.88
CA SER A 137 30.75 22.63 8.42
C SER A 137 29.99 21.52 7.72
N GLN A 138 30.72 20.75 6.93
CA GLN A 138 30.38 19.46 6.33
C GLN A 138 28.88 19.27 6.04
N THR A 139 28.48 19.56 4.80
CA THR A 139 27.65 18.55 4.14
C THR A 139 28.45 17.25 4.29
N SER A 140 27.99 16.33 5.16
CA SER A 140 28.35 14.93 4.98
C SER A 140 28.10 14.68 3.51
N LYS A 141 29.15 14.49 2.68
CA LYS A 141 29.04 14.47 1.22
C LYS A 141 27.80 13.66 0.85
N ARG A 142 26.71 14.36 0.55
CA ARG A 142 25.53 13.78 -0.06
C ARG A 142 26.06 13.52 -1.45
N GLU A 143 26.35 12.25 -1.77
CA GLU A 143 26.73 11.90 -3.13
C GLU A 143 25.67 12.50 -4.04
N GLU A 144 26.10 13.50 -4.80
CA GLU A 144 25.26 14.16 -5.78
C GLU A 144 24.93 13.11 -6.83
N PHE A 145 23.64 13.03 -7.20
CA PHE A 145 23.21 12.07 -8.20
C PHE A 145 24.00 12.33 -9.50
N SER A 146 24.70 11.31 -9.98
CA SER A 146 25.61 11.41 -11.12
C SER A 146 25.62 10.10 -11.91
N THR A 147 26.17 10.16 -13.13
CA THR A 147 26.37 8.97 -13.95
C THR A 147 27.25 7.94 -13.23
N ASP A 148 28.27 8.38 -12.49
CA ASP A 148 29.13 7.51 -11.69
C ASP A 148 28.43 6.90 -10.48
N PHE A 149 27.47 7.62 -9.88
CA PHE A 149 26.57 7.05 -8.89
C PHE A 149 25.73 5.92 -9.51
N CYS A 150 25.11 6.15 -10.67
CA CYS A 150 24.32 5.12 -11.35
C CYS A 150 25.15 3.87 -11.65
N ARG A 151 26.38 4.06 -12.19
CA ARG A 151 27.32 2.96 -12.48
C ARG A 151 27.65 2.13 -11.25
N ARG A 152 28.00 2.76 -10.12
CA ARG A 152 28.34 2.04 -8.88
C ARG A 152 27.15 1.26 -8.31
N VAL A 153 25.95 1.84 -8.36
CA VAL A 153 24.74 1.15 -7.90
C VAL A 153 24.47 -0.07 -8.77
N LEU A 154 24.56 0.09 -10.09
CA LEU A 154 24.32 -1.02 -11.03
C LEU A 154 25.41 -2.10 -10.93
N ASP A 155 26.67 -1.71 -10.74
CA ASP A 155 27.79 -2.64 -10.48
C ASP A 155 27.58 -3.45 -9.20
N THR A 156 27.03 -2.82 -8.15
CA THR A 156 26.66 -3.50 -6.89
C THR A 156 25.60 -4.58 -7.12
N ILE A 157 24.63 -4.33 -8.00
CA ILE A 157 23.60 -5.31 -8.37
C ILE A 157 24.21 -6.44 -9.20
N LYS A 158 25.00 -6.08 -10.22
CA LYS A 158 25.61 -7.02 -11.18
C LYS A 158 26.57 -8.02 -10.52
N THR A 159 27.27 -7.58 -9.47
CA THR A 159 28.29 -8.38 -8.78
C THR A 159 27.76 -9.10 -7.55
N HIS A 160 26.45 -8.99 -7.26
CA HIS A 160 25.86 -9.62 -6.10
C HIS A 160 25.71 -11.14 -6.28
N GLU A 161 26.32 -11.88 -5.35
CA GLU A 161 26.29 -13.33 -5.31
C GLU A 161 25.41 -13.84 -4.17
N ASP A 162 24.73 -14.95 -4.42
CA ASP A 162 24.06 -15.70 -3.36
C ASP A 162 25.06 -16.48 -2.48
N LYS A 163 24.54 -17.23 -1.51
CA LYS A 163 25.37 -18.00 -0.55
C LYS A 163 26.23 -19.07 -1.22
N ASP A 164 25.86 -19.50 -2.42
CA ASP A 164 26.55 -20.52 -3.20
C ASP A 164 27.48 -19.91 -4.27
N GLY A 165 27.61 -18.58 -4.30
CA GLY A 165 28.46 -17.86 -5.26
C GLY A 165 27.83 -17.68 -6.64
N ARG A 166 26.52 -17.93 -6.79
CA ARG A 166 25.82 -17.71 -8.05
C ARG A 166 25.51 -16.22 -8.21
N GLN A 167 25.84 -15.68 -9.38
CA GLN A 167 25.53 -14.31 -9.75
C GLN A 167 24.03 -14.17 -9.99
N MET A 168 23.34 -13.44 -9.11
CA MET A 168 21.88 -13.36 -9.13
C MET A 168 21.38 -12.49 -10.29
N ALA A 169 22.21 -11.57 -10.78
CA ALA A 169 21.88 -10.65 -11.86
C ALA A 169 21.95 -11.28 -13.27
N GLU A 170 22.38 -12.54 -13.41
CA GLU A 170 22.66 -13.18 -14.72
C GLU A 170 21.48 -13.08 -15.70
N LEU A 171 20.26 -13.37 -15.24
CA LEU A 171 19.04 -13.33 -16.07
C LEU A 171 18.45 -11.92 -16.27
N PHE A 172 19.07 -10.90 -15.69
CA PHE A 172 18.69 -9.50 -15.83
C PHE A 172 19.63 -8.75 -16.78
N MET A 173 20.72 -9.39 -17.22
CA MET A 173 21.76 -8.76 -18.04
C MET A 173 21.26 -8.29 -19.40
N GLU A 174 20.46 -9.11 -20.07
CA GLU A 174 19.95 -8.88 -21.42
C GLU A 174 18.45 -9.24 -21.47
N LEU A 175 17.73 -8.66 -22.43
CA LEU A 175 16.34 -9.02 -22.66
C LEU A 175 16.22 -10.46 -23.21
N PRO A 176 15.15 -11.20 -22.86
CA PRO A 176 14.84 -12.47 -23.50
C PRO A 176 14.76 -12.32 -25.03
N SER A 177 15.27 -13.29 -25.77
CA SER A 177 15.14 -13.32 -27.24
C SER A 177 13.67 -13.28 -27.65
N GLU A 178 13.28 -12.32 -28.50
CA GLU A 178 11.90 -12.20 -28.99
C GLU A 178 11.49 -13.38 -29.89
N GLU A 179 12.46 -14.03 -30.53
CA GLU A 179 12.22 -15.24 -31.33
C GLU A 179 11.90 -16.45 -30.43
N ASP A 180 12.61 -16.59 -29.31
CA ASP A 180 12.47 -17.74 -28.40
C ASP A 180 11.36 -17.54 -27.35
N TYR A 181 11.09 -16.29 -26.98
CA TYR A 181 10.12 -15.89 -25.96
C TYR A 181 9.16 -14.79 -26.47
N PRO A 182 8.36 -15.06 -27.52
CA PRO A 182 7.42 -14.07 -28.04
C PRO A 182 6.34 -13.67 -27.03
N ASP A 183 5.93 -14.60 -26.15
CA ASP A 183 4.95 -14.39 -25.07
C ASP A 183 5.43 -13.39 -24.02
N TYR A 184 6.74 -13.31 -23.77
CA TYR A 184 7.33 -12.29 -22.90
C TYR A 184 6.97 -10.88 -23.37
N TYR A 185 7.06 -10.63 -24.69
CA TYR A 185 6.76 -9.34 -25.29
C TYR A 185 5.26 -9.07 -25.44
N GLU A 186 4.42 -10.10 -25.38
CA GLU A 186 2.97 -9.96 -25.26
C GLU A 186 2.56 -9.50 -23.86
N GLU A 187 3.19 -10.05 -22.81
CA GLU A 187 2.85 -9.74 -21.41
C GLU A 187 3.55 -8.47 -20.90
N ILE A 188 4.84 -8.32 -21.19
CA ILE A 188 5.67 -7.21 -20.70
C ILE A 188 5.67 -6.05 -21.68
N LYS A 189 4.96 -4.98 -21.30
CA LYS A 189 4.75 -3.81 -22.18
C LYS A 189 5.94 -2.89 -22.32
N ASN A 190 6.83 -2.87 -21.33
CA ASN A 190 8.04 -2.05 -21.35
C ASN A 190 9.23 -2.92 -20.96
N PRO A 191 9.72 -3.79 -21.87
CA PRO A 191 10.91 -4.60 -21.61
C PRO A 191 12.11 -3.71 -21.28
N ILE A 192 12.86 -4.07 -20.24
CA ILE A 192 14.12 -3.44 -19.88
C ILE A 192 15.03 -4.45 -19.19
N ALA A 193 16.33 -4.37 -19.48
CA ALA A 193 17.39 -5.15 -18.86
C ALA A 193 18.58 -4.24 -18.46
N ILE A 194 19.56 -4.81 -17.76
CA ILE A 194 20.74 -4.09 -17.25
C ILE A 194 21.51 -3.42 -18.39
N ASP A 195 21.72 -4.10 -19.51
CA ASP A 195 22.37 -3.54 -20.71
C ASP A 195 21.69 -2.25 -21.22
N ASN A 196 20.36 -2.22 -21.26
CA ASN A 196 19.59 -1.04 -21.65
C ASN A 196 19.78 0.10 -20.64
N ILE A 197 19.82 -0.23 -19.34
CA ILE A 197 20.08 0.74 -18.28
C ILE A 197 21.51 1.27 -18.38
N GLU A 198 22.51 0.42 -18.63
CA GLU A 198 23.91 0.82 -18.87
C GLU A 198 24.04 1.73 -20.09
N ASP A 199 23.37 1.42 -21.18
CA ASP A 199 23.31 2.27 -22.37
C ASP A 199 22.74 3.66 -22.05
N LYS A 200 21.67 3.72 -21.25
CA LYS A 200 21.08 4.98 -20.80
C LYS A 200 22.00 5.76 -19.86
N ILE A 201 22.75 5.08 -19.00
CA ILE A 201 23.81 5.69 -18.18
C ILE A 201 24.90 6.27 -19.08
N ASN A 202 25.39 5.51 -20.07
CA ASN A 202 26.48 5.93 -20.96
C ASN A 202 26.10 7.11 -21.86
N ARG A 203 24.81 7.26 -22.18
CA ARG A 203 24.25 8.40 -22.91
C ARG A 203 23.84 9.56 -22.01
N GLU A 204 24.12 9.48 -20.70
CA GLU A 204 23.73 10.48 -19.70
C GLU A 204 22.20 10.78 -19.71
N ALA A 205 21.39 9.76 -20.02
CA ALA A 205 19.94 9.91 -20.14
C ALA A 205 19.23 10.09 -18.78
N TYR A 206 19.89 9.72 -17.68
CA TYR A 206 19.38 9.90 -16.33
C TYR A 206 19.86 11.23 -15.73
N GLN A 207 18.96 12.21 -15.70
CA GLN A 207 19.21 13.54 -15.14
C GLN A 207 18.79 13.63 -13.66
N THR A 208 17.98 12.69 -13.20
CA THR A 208 17.49 12.62 -11.82
C THR A 208 17.52 11.19 -11.31
N LEU A 209 17.67 11.07 -9.99
CA LEU A 209 17.62 9.79 -9.29
C LEU A 209 16.31 9.04 -9.57
N GLU A 210 15.20 9.77 -9.60
CA GLU A 210 13.87 9.20 -9.87
C GLU A 210 13.77 8.58 -11.28
N ALA A 211 14.46 9.13 -12.28
CA ALA A 211 14.48 8.56 -13.63
C ALA A 211 15.26 7.23 -13.67
N PHE A 212 16.39 7.15 -12.95
CA PHE A 212 17.18 5.93 -12.83
C PHE A 212 16.45 4.86 -11.99
N GLU A 213 15.88 5.26 -10.85
CA GLU A 213 15.07 4.41 -9.98
C GLU A 213 13.91 3.76 -10.72
N LYS A 214 13.19 4.54 -11.54
CA LYS A 214 12.04 4.04 -12.30
C LYS A 214 12.42 2.87 -13.19
N ASP A 215 13.55 2.94 -13.88
CA ASP A 215 13.97 1.93 -14.85
C ASP A 215 14.57 0.70 -14.18
N VAL A 216 15.41 0.89 -13.15
CA VAL A 216 15.94 -0.22 -12.35
C VAL A 216 14.80 -0.96 -11.65
N ASN A 217 13.82 -0.24 -11.11
CA ASN A 217 12.65 -0.85 -10.48
C ASN A 217 11.74 -1.54 -11.51
N LEU A 218 11.55 -0.95 -12.69
CA LEU A 218 10.76 -1.55 -13.77
C LEU A 218 11.33 -2.90 -14.20
N MET A 219 12.65 -3.05 -14.26
CA MET A 219 13.32 -4.32 -14.55
C MET A 219 12.90 -5.43 -13.58
N PHE A 220 12.95 -5.15 -12.27
CA PHE A 220 12.54 -6.12 -11.24
C PHE A 220 11.03 -6.39 -11.25
N GLU A 221 10.19 -5.37 -11.49
CA GLU A 221 8.73 -5.56 -11.58
C GLU A 221 8.34 -6.38 -12.81
N ASN A 222 9.01 -6.20 -13.95
CA ASN A 222 8.79 -7.02 -15.14
C ASN A 222 9.15 -8.48 -14.88
N ALA A 223 10.30 -8.72 -14.23
CA ALA A 223 10.71 -10.08 -13.85
C ALA A 223 9.67 -10.74 -12.94
N LYS A 224 9.20 -10.04 -11.89
CA LYS A 224 8.16 -10.56 -10.98
C LYS A 224 6.77 -10.70 -11.62
N LEU A 225 6.49 -9.94 -12.67
CA LEU A 225 5.22 -10.00 -13.40
C LEU A 225 5.17 -11.22 -14.33
N TYR A 226 6.24 -11.47 -15.09
CA TYR A 226 6.31 -12.57 -16.05
C TYR A 226 6.60 -13.92 -15.37
N ASN A 227 7.48 -13.93 -14.36
CA ASN A 227 7.91 -15.15 -13.71
C ASN A 227 6.95 -15.57 -12.58
N ALA A 228 6.81 -16.88 -12.38
CA ALA A 228 5.99 -17.43 -11.31
C ALA A 228 6.52 -17.02 -9.92
N GLU A 229 5.62 -16.59 -9.03
CA GLU A 229 5.93 -16.28 -7.63
C GLU A 229 6.65 -17.47 -6.97
N GLY A 230 7.86 -17.23 -6.45
CA GLY A 230 8.72 -18.25 -5.83
C GLY A 230 9.66 -19.00 -6.79
N SER A 231 9.70 -18.67 -8.09
CA SER A 231 10.78 -19.12 -8.97
C SER A 231 12.12 -18.45 -8.60
N ASP A 232 13.24 -19.04 -9.01
CA ASP A 232 14.57 -18.46 -8.74
C ASP A 232 14.67 -17.01 -9.26
N VAL A 233 14.16 -16.74 -10.46
CA VAL A 233 14.14 -15.37 -11.05
C VAL A 233 13.29 -14.40 -10.25
N TYR A 234 12.17 -14.88 -9.70
CA TYR A 234 11.30 -14.06 -8.86
C TYR A 234 11.99 -13.70 -7.54
N LEU A 235 12.60 -14.69 -6.88
CA LEU A 235 13.33 -14.50 -5.63
C LEU A 235 14.58 -13.65 -5.82
N ASP A 236 15.29 -13.83 -6.93
CA ASP A 236 16.44 -13.01 -7.32
C ASP A 236 16.01 -11.55 -7.53
N ALA A 237 14.87 -11.32 -8.18
CA ALA A 237 14.32 -9.98 -8.37
C ALA A 237 13.98 -9.30 -7.03
N GLU A 238 13.42 -10.03 -6.06
CA GLU A 238 13.13 -9.49 -4.73
C GLU A 238 14.39 -9.10 -3.95
N GLU A 239 15.39 -9.99 -3.91
CA GLU A 239 16.64 -9.75 -3.18
C GLU A 239 17.45 -8.61 -3.80
N LEU A 240 17.61 -8.61 -5.12
CA LEU A 240 18.33 -7.55 -5.84
C LEU A 240 17.61 -6.21 -5.77
N GLN A 241 16.28 -6.19 -5.78
CA GLN A 241 15.49 -4.97 -5.58
C GLN A 241 15.68 -4.43 -4.15
N HIS A 242 15.75 -5.30 -3.15
CA HIS A 242 16.06 -4.88 -1.77
C HIS A 242 17.50 -4.33 -1.66
N LEU A 243 18.48 -5.00 -2.28
CA LEU A 243 19.85 -4.52 -2.36
C LEU A 243 19.94 -3.16 -3.04
N PHE A 244 19.20 -2.94 -4.14
CA PHE A 244 19.13 -1.66 -4.84
C PHE A 244 18.69 -0.53 -3.90
N TRP A 245 17.56 -0.69 -3.22
CA TRP A 245 17.04 0.32 -2.29
C TRP A 245 17.98 0.57 -1.09
N LYS A 246 18.67 -0.48 -0.63
CA LYS A 246 19.71 -0.35 0.40
C LYS A 246 20.90 0.45 -0.11
N THR A 247 21.31 0.24 -1.36
CA THR A 247 22.51 0.83 -1.98
C THR A 247 22.33 2.32 -2.25
N ILE A 248 21.15 2.76 -2.71
CA ILE A 248 20.90 4.18 -3.00
C ILE A 248 20.66 5.04 -1.74
N GLY A 249 20.34 4.42 -0.61
CA GLY A 249 20.26 5.08 0.71
C GLY A 249 19.16 6.15 0.84
N LYS A 250 19.14 6.85 1.99
CA LYS A 250 18.07 7.78 2.42
C LYS A 250 17.87 9.03 1.54
N ASN A 251 18.63 9.21 0.46
CA ASN A 251 18.54 10.37 -0.43
C ASN A 251 17.79 10.09 -1.75
N GLY A 252 17.25 8.86 -1.93
CA GLY A 252 16.40 8.39 -3.03
C GLY A 252 15.16 7.64 -2.55
N ARG A 253 14.32 8.33 -1.77
CA ARG A 253 12.97 7.94 -1.30
C ARG A 253 12.70 6.45 -1.04
N GLY A 254 13.50 5.85 -0.17
CA GLY A 254 13.02 4.78 0.71
C GLY A 254 12.01 5.34 1.72
N ARG A 255 10.72 5.17 1.44
CA ARG A 255 9.64 5.27 2.42
C ARG A 255 10.05 4.41 3.62
N GLN A 256 10.02 5.00 4.83
CA GLN A 256 9.99 4.22 6.05
C GLN A 256 8.81 3.23 5.95
N THR A 257 9.07 1.96 5.64
CA THR A 257 8.50 0.96 6.53
C THR A 257 9.26 1.18 7.82
N LYS A 258 8.55 1.52 8.90
CA LYS A 258 9.11 1.33 10.23
C LYS A 258 9.27 -0.19 10.39
N GLY A 259 10.32 -0.76 9.80
CA GLY A 259 11.09 -1.76 10.48
C GLY A 259 11.55 -1.07 11.75
N LYS A 260 10.78 -1.26 12.83
CA LYS A 260 11.35 -1.22 14.16
C LYS A 260 12.70 -1.94 14.02
N ARG A 261 13.78 -1.42 14.64
CA ARG A 261 14.89 -2.30 15.02
C ARG A 261 14.23 -3.59 15.46
N ALA A 262 14.56 -4.72 14.86
CA ALA A 262 14.08 -5.99 15.37
C ALA A 262 14.25 -5.88 16.88
N ARG A 263 13.14 -5.86 17.63
CA ARG A 263 13.26 -6.23 19.04
C ARG A 263 13.96 -7.57 18.92
N LYS A 264 15.15 -7.66 19.47
CA LYS A 264 15.88 -8.92 19.47
C LYS A 264 14.99 -9.80 20.34
N HIS A 265 14.05 -10.49 19.69
CA HIS A 265 13.16 -11.42 20.33
C HIS A 265 14.05 -12.60 20.63
N ASP A 266 14.33 -12.83 21.91
CA ASP A 266 15.38 -13.76 22.31
C ASP A 266 14.93 -15.21 22.14
N LYS A 267 13.61 -15.44 22.10
CA LYS A 267 13.02 -16.76 21.95
C LYS A 267 11.71 -16.73 21.17
N GLU A 268 11.66 -17.53 20.11
CA GLU A 268 10.43 -17.83 19.38
C GLU A 268 9.62 -18.92 20.12
N LEU A 269 8.31 -18.76 20.17
CA LEU A 269 7.38 -19.67 20.82
C LEU A 269 6.52 -20.40 19.78
N SER A 270 6.25 -21.68 20.00
CA SER A 270 5.31 -22.44 19.16
C SER A 270 3.84 -22.19 19.51
N GLU A 271 3.57 -21.85 20.78
CA GLU A 271 2.24 -21.55 21.29
C GLU A 271 2.32 -20.67 22.55
N VAL A 272 1.22 -19.99 22.86
CA VAL A 272 1.04 -19.24 24.10
C VAL A 272 -0.34 -19.50 24.70
N VAL A 273 -0.45 -19.52 26.02
CA VAL A 273 -1.71 -19.63 26.73
C VAL A 273 -2.07 -18.27 27.33
N HIS A 274 -3.27 -17.77 27.05
CA HIS A 274 -3.79 -16.51 27.57
C HIS A 274 -5.31 -16.64 27.79
N GLU A 275 -5.82 -16.14 28.93
CA GLU A 275 -7.22 -16.26 29.34
C GLU A 275 -7.80 -17.69 29.23
N GLY A 276 -6.98 -18.70 29.49
CA GLY A 276 -7.36 -20.12 29.44
C GLY A 276 -7.45 -20.73 28.04
N GLU A 277 -7.14 -19.97 26.98
CA GLU A 277 -7.11 -20.44 25.60
C GLU A 277 -5.66 -20.50 25.08
N THR A 278 -5.37 -21.48 24.23
CA THR A 278 -4.06 -21.64 23.58
C THR A 278 -4.09 -21.00 22.20
N TYR A 279 -3.13 -20.11 21.90
CA TYR A 279 -2.95 -19.44 20.62
C TYR A 279 -1.67 -19.91 19.92
N ARG A 280 -1.73 -20.07 18.60
CA ARG A 280 -0.63 -20.54 17.75
C ARG A 280 -0.44 -19.64 16.54
N VAL A 281 0.72 -19.76 15.90
CA VAL A 281 0.92 -19.18 14.55
C VAL A 281 -0.19 -19.69 13.63
N GLY A 282 -0.73 -18.81 12.79
CA GLY A 282 -1.86 -19.10 11.91
C GLY A 282 -3.24 -18.85 12.53
N ASP A 283 -3.34 -18.63 13.84
CA ASP A 283 -4.61 -18.25 14.47
C ASP A 283 -4.99 -16.80 14.13
N PHE A 284 -6.29 -16.58 13.94
CA PHE A 284 -6.88 -15.25 13.86
C PHE A 284 -7.38 -14.80 15.23
N VAL A 285 -7.09 -13.56 15.60
CA VAL A 285 -7.40 -13.00 16.92
C VAL A 285 -7.94 -11.59 16.83
N HIS A 286 -8.83 -11.26 17.76
CA HIS A 286 -9.13 -9.89 18.11
C HIS A 286 -8.07 -9.37 19.08
N ILE A 287 -7.49 -8.23 18.74
CA ILE A 287 -6.50 -7.51 19.54
C ILE A 287 -7.16 -6.22 20.02
N GLN A 288 -6.95 -5.88 21.29
CA GLN A 288 -7.50 -4.69 21.92
C GLN A 288 -7.14 -3.45 21.10
N ASN A 289 -8.13 -2.58 20.92
CA ASN A 289 -8.00 -1.33 20.21
C ASN A 289 -8.40 -0.19 21.15
N ASP A 290 -7.41 0.45 21.78
CA ASP A 290 -7.64 1.52 22.76
C ASP A 290 -8.37 2.74 22.17
N GLY A 291 -8.23 2.96 20.85
CA GLY A 291 -8.90 4.07 20.16
C GLY A 291 -10.39 3.82 19.92
N GLU A 292 -10.82 2.56 19.84
CA GLU A 292 -12.22 2.19 19.65
C GLU A 292 -12.50 0.80 20.28
N PRO A 293 -12.72 0.73 21.61
CA PRO A 293 -12.82 -0.55 22.32
C PRO A 293 -13.93 -1.48 21.82
N SER A 294 -15.00 -0.93 21.23
CA SER A 294 -16.08 -1.71 20.61
C SER A 294 -15.69 -2.37 19.28
N LYS A 295 -14.55 -2.00 18.70
CA LYS A 295 -14.04 -2.52 17.42
C LYS A 295 -12.59 -2.97 17.59
N PRO A 296 -12.36 -4.19 18.11
CA PRO A 296 -11.02 -4.73 18.22
C PRO A 296 -10.37 -4.85 16.84
N THR A 297 -9.04 -4.74 16.83
CA THR A 297 -8.20 -4.96 15.66
C THR A 297 -8.21 -6.43 15.31
N ILE A 298 -8.32 -6.77 14.03
CA ILE A 298 -8.35 -8.16 13.58
C ILE A 298 -6.94 -8.52 13.11
N GLY A 299 -6.33 -9.52 13.73
CA GLY A 299 -4.96 -9.93 13.46
C GLY A 299 -4.85 -11.41 13.07
N LEU A 300 -3.90 -11.72 12.18
CA LEU A 300 -3.42 -13.08 11.91
C LEU A 300 -2.03 -13.23 12.52
N ILE A 301 -1.84 -14.18 13.42
CA ILE A 301 -0.57 -14.41 14.11
C ILE A 301 0.46 -15.01 13.13
N PHE A 302 1.56 -14.31 12.93
CA PHE A 302 2.71 -14.73 12.09
C PHE A 302 3.87 -15.29 12.91
N SER A 303 4.06 -14.80 14.13
CA SER A 303 5.06 -15.32 15.08
C SER A 303 4.57 -15.11 16.51
N LEU A 304 5.12 -15.90 17.41
CA LEU A 304 4.98 -15.73 18.86
C LEU A 304 6.39 -15.64 19.46
N TRP A 305 6.57 -14.78 20.45
CA TRP A 305 7.90 -14.53 21.01
C TRP A 305 7.86 -14.24 22.50
N GLU A 306 9.01 -14.45 23.14
CA GLU A 306 9.30 -14.09 24.53
C GLU A 306 10.61 -13.29 24.56
N ASP A 307 10.63 -12.18 25.29
CA ASP A 307 11.84 -11.37 25.49
C ASP A 307 12.69 -11.83 26.68
N GLU A 308 13.90 -11.28 26.87
CA GLU A 308 14.79 -11.59 28.01
C GLU A 308 14.13 -11.44 29.39
N LYS A 309 13.04 -10.65 29.49
CA LYS A 309 12.31 -10.40 30.74
C LYS A 309 11.13 -11.36 30.94
N GLY A 310 10.92 -12.30 30.02
CA GLY A 310 9.80 -13.24 30.05
C GLY A 310 8.48 -12.63 29.56
N VAL A 311 8.49 -11.44 28.96
CA VAL A 311 7.29 -10.83 28.39
C VAL A 311 6.98 -11.51 27.07
N LYS A 312 5.75 -11.99 26.95
CA LYS A 312 5.26 -12.68 25.75
C LYS A 312 4.54 -11.73 24.82
N GLY A 313 4.83 -11.84 23.54
CA GLY A 313 4.20 -11.07 22.49
C GLY A 313 3.94 -11.89 21.24
N LEU A 314 3.31 -11.24 20.27
CA LEU A 314 3.00 -11.81 18.98
C LEU A 314 3.24 -10.78 17.88
N ASP A 315 3.61 -11.25 16.70
CA ASP A 315 3.61 -10.45 15.49
C ASP A 315 2.41 -10.82 14.64
N ALA A 316 1.54 -9.86 14.34
CA ALA A 316 0.31 -10.10 13.58
C ALA A 316 0.18 -9.20 12.35
N VAL A 317 -0.33 -9.78 11.26
CA VAL A 317 -0.80 -9.01 10.10
C VAL A 317 -2.23 -8.56 10.34
N TRP A 318 -2.51 -7.28 10.12
CA TRP A 318 -3.83 -6.71 10.34
C TRP A 318 -4.79 -6.95 9.18
N PHE A 319 -6.07 -7.04 9.53
CA PHE A 319 -7.21 -7.02 8.63
C PHE A 319 -8.08 -5.83 9.00
N LEU A 320 -8.10 -4.84 8.11
CA LEU A 320 -8.72 -3.55 8.32
C LEU A 320 -10.18 -3.59 7.88
N ARG A 321 -11.06 -2.90 8.62
CA ARG A 321 -12.44 -2.71 8.19
C ARG A 321 -12.50 -1.67 7.07
N PRO A 322 -13.53 -1.67 6.20
CA PRO A 322 -13.67 -0.69 5.13
C PRO A 322 -13.60 0.76 5.63
N GLU A 323 -14.16 1.07 6.79
CA GLU A 323 -14.08 2.40 7.39
C GLU A 323 -12.66 2.83 7.83
N ASN A 324 -11.71 1.88 7.91
CA ASN A 324 -10.32 2.16 8.28
C ASN A 324 -9.39 2.33 7.06
N ILE A 325 -9.90 2.19 5.83
CA ILE A 325 -9.10 2.31 4.62
C ILE A 325 -9.64 3.41 3.70
N VAL A 326 -8.73 4.05 2.96
CA VAL A 326 -9.12 4.95 1.88
C VAL A 326 -9.47 4.11 0.66
N HIS A 327 -10.69 4.26 0.16
CA HIS A 327 -11.19 3.55 -1.03
C HIS A 327 -12.05 4.49 -1.89
N PRO A 328 -12.26 4.18 -3.18
CA PRO A 328 -13.19 4.94 -4.03
C PRO A 328 -14.58 5.05 -3.41
N TYR A 329 -15.27 6.19 -3.63
CA TYR A 329 -16.61 6.44 -3.10
C TYR A 329 -17.61 5.36 -3.52
N ALA A 330 -17.56 4.91 -4.77
CA ALA A 330 -18.44 3.88 -5.32
C ALA A 330 -18.12 2.44 -4.85
N SER A 331 -17.13 2.25 -3.98
CA SER A 331 -16.77 0.93 -3.47
C SER A 331 -17.90 0.29 -2.66
N ARG A 332 -18.05 -1.02 -2.84
CA ARG A 332 -19.04 -1.85 -2.13
C ARG A 332 -18.32 -2.96 -1.40
N PHE A 333 -18.82 -3.30 -0.22
CA PHE A 333 -18.22 -4.29 0.68
C PHE A 333 -19.28 -5.25 1.23
N TYR A 334 -18.92 -6.49 1.51
CA TYR A 334 -19.78 -7.39 2.27
C TYR A 334 -19.95 -6.87 3.72
N PRO A 335 -21.07 -7.18 4.42
CA PRO A 335 -21.32 -6.69 5.77
C PRO A 335 -20.20 -6.97 6.79
N SER A 336 -19.49 -8.09 6.64
CA SER A 336 -18.34 -8.48 7.47
C SER A 336 -17.04 -8.51 6.67
N GLU A 337 -16.95 -7.71 5.59
CA GLU A 337 -15.73 -7.64 4.79
C GLU A 337 -14.61 -6.94 5.56
N VAL A 338 -13.42 -7.52 5.48
CA VAL A 338 -12.17 -6.95 5.96
C VAL A 338 -11.14 -7.01 4.84
N VAL A 339 -10.14 -6.15 4.92
CA VAL A 339 -9.12 -6.00 3.88
C VAL A 339 -7.74 -6.21 4.49
N LYS A 340 -6.97 -7.14 3.94
CA LYS A 340 -5.64 -7.49 4.46
C LYS A 340 -4.67 -6.31 4.31
N ALA A 341 -3.95 -5.94 5.38
CA ALA A 341 -2.86 -4.98 5.33
C ALA A 341 -1.53 -5.61 4.85
N SER A 342 -0.59 -4.76 4.42
CA SER A 342 0.73 -5.21 3.94
C SER A 342 1.77 -5.34 5.07
N GLY A 343 1.49 -4.81 6.26
CA GLY A 343 2.43 -4.79 7.38
C GLY A 343 2.21 -5.89 8.42
N VAL A 344 3.29 -6.21 9.15
CA VAL A 344 3.28 -7.03 10.36
C VAL A 344 3.48 -6.12 11.57
N HIS A 345 2.68 -6.30 12.62
CA HIS A 345 2.63 -5.45 13.80
C HIS A 345 2.83 -6.28 15.06
N ALA A 346 3.78 -5.87 15.90
CA ALA A 346 4.04 -6.50 17.19
C ALA A 346 3.04 -6.01 18.25
N HIS A 347 2.45 -6.95 18.98
CA HIS A 347 1.49 -6.77 20.09
C HIS A 347 1.93 -7.59 21.30
N LEU A 348 1.44 -7.23 22.49
CA LEU A 348 1.62 -8.09 23.65
C LEU A 348 0.52 -9.15 23.66
N VAL A 349 0.82 -10.30 24.26
CA VAL A 349 -0.18 -11.38 24.37
C VAL A 349 -1.36 -10.94 25.25
N GLU A 350 -1.13 -10.06 26.22
CA GLU A 350 -2.18 -9.47 27.07
C GLU A 350 -3.17 -8.57 26.31
N ASP A 351 -2.81 -8.13 25.10
CA ASP A 351 -3.72 -7.34 24.26
C ASP A 351 -4.70 -8.25 23.48
N VAL A 352 -4.54 -9.58 23.54
CA VAL A 352 -5.42 -10.52 22.82
C VAL A 352 -6.75 -10.63 23.56
N VAL A 353 -7.85 -10.25 22.90
CA VAL A 353 -9.19 -10.27 23.48
C VAL A 353 -9.82 -11.66 23.35
N GLU A 354 -9.89 -12.19 22.13
CA GLU A 354 -10.52 -13.47 21.84
C GLU A 354 -10.08 -13.99 20.46
N ARG A 355 -10.38 -15.26 20.18
CA ARG A 355 -10.20 -15.84 18.84
C ARG A 355 -11.29 -15.33 17.90
N CYS A 356 -10.91 -14.99 16.67
CA CYS A 356 -11.85 -14.73 15.59
C CYS A 356 -11.44 -15.53 14.35
N PHE A 357 -12.12 -15.33 13.22
CA PHE A 357 -11.76 -16.00 11.97
C PHE A 357 -11.88 -15.06 10.78
N VAL A 358 -10.99 -15.18 9.81
CA VAL A 358 -11.10 -14.49 8.51
C VAL A 358 -11.01 -15.53 7.41
N LEU A 359 -12.02 -15.59 6.55
CA LEU A 359 -12.11 -16.55 5.46
C LEU A 359 -12.06 -15.85 4.11
N GLN A 360 -11.50 -16.51 3.09
CA GLN A 360 -11.71 -16.09 1.71
C GLN A 360 -13.20 -16.25 1.36
N THR A 361 -13.72 -15.40 0.47
CA THR A 361 -15.13 -15.40 0.04
C THR A 361 -15.68 -16.78 -0.30
N LYS A 362 -14.90 -17.64 -0.98
CA LYS A 362 -15.34 -19.00 -1.37
C LYS A 362 -15.61 -19.88 -0.16
N ASP A 363 -14.77 -19.79 0.87
CA ASP A 363 -14.85 -20.60 2.08
C ASP A 363 -15.92 -20.07 3.02
N TYR A 364 -16.00 -18.73 3.15
CA TYR A 364 -17.05 -18.05 3.91
C TYR A 364 -18.46 -18.41 3.43
N ILE A 365 -18.64 -18.61 2.13
CA ILE A 365 -19.94 -19.01 1.54
C ILE A 365 -20.24 -20.50 1.81
N ARG A 366 -19.21 -21.34 1.91
CA ARG A 366 -19.36 -22.81 1.98
C ARG A 366 -19.53 -23.34 3.38
N GLY A 367 -18.92 -22.71 4.39
CA GLY A 367 -18.97 -23.23 5.75
C GLY A 367 -18.44 -22.29 6.82
N ARG A 368 -18.39 -22.82 8.05
CA ARG A 368 -17.73 -22.20 9.21
C ARG A 368 -16.52 -23.01 9.63
N PRO A 369 -15.51 -22.42 10.27
CA PRO A 369 -14.41 -23.18 10.88
C PRO A 369 -14.94 -24.23 11.87
N HIS A 370 -14.36 -25.42 11.88
CA HIS A 370 -14.81 -26.54 12.71
C HIS A 370 -14.71 -26.25 14.21
N ASN A 371 -13.69 -25.49 14.61
CA ASN A 371 -13.46 -25.05 15.99
C ASN A 371 -14.18 -23.73 16.34
N TRP A 372 -15.06 -23.23 15.48
CA TRP A 372 -15.84 -22.03 15.76
C TRP A 372 -16.89 -22.30 16.85
N LYS A 373 -17.01 -21.37 17.81
CA LYS A 373 -18.00 -21.38 18.89
C LYS A 373 -18.98 -20.23 18.69
N GLU A 374 -20.23 -20.41 19.12
CA GLU A 374 -21.25 -19.36 19.06
C GLU A 374 -20.78 -18.12 19.84
N GLY A 375 -20.97 -16.93 19.25
CA GLY A 375 -20.45 -15.66 19.76
C GLY A 375 -19.15 -15.19 19.12
N LEU A 376 -18.31 -16.10 18.56
CA LEU A 376 -17.08 -15.69 17.89
C LEU A 376 -17.34 -15.08 16.51
N SER A 377 -16.58 -14.05 16.14
CA SER A 377 -16.73 -13.38 14.85
C SER A 377 -16.07 -14.14 13.70
N ILE A 378 -16.75 -14.22 12.55
CA ILE A 378 -16.19 -14.69 11.27
C ILE A 378 -16.27 -13.53 10.27
N TYR A 379 -15.14 -13.15 9.70
CA TYR A 379 -15.01 -12.11 8.68
C TYR A 379 -14.76 -12.72 7.30
N VAL A 380 -15.07 -11.95 6.26
CA VAL A 380 -14.76 -12.31 4.87
C VAL A 380 -13.68 -11.37 4.33
N CYS A 381 -12.68 -11.91 3.65
CA CYS A 381 -11.62 -11.12 3.01
C CYS A 381 -11.49 -11.50 1.53
N GLU A 382 -11.66 -10.52 0.65
CA GLU A 382 -11.44 -10.70 -0.79
C GLU A 382 -10.21 -9.92 -1.27
N GLN A 383 -9.82 -8.88 -0.53
CA GLN A 383 -8.94 -7.83 -1.02
C GLN A 383 -7.78 -7.59 -0.05
N ARG A 384 -6.66 -7.09 -0.59
CA ARG A 384 -5.55 -6.53 0.18
C ARG A 384 -5.45 -5.04 -0.08
N TYR A 385 -5.00 -4.30 0.93
CA TYR A 385 -4.87 -2.86 0.92
C TYR A 385 -3.42 -2.45 0.77
N ASN A 386 -3.15 -1.60 -0.21
CA ASN A 386 -1.88 -0.92 -0.34
C ASN A 386 -1.97 0.45 0.35
N GLU A 387 -1.41 0.55 1.55
CA GLU A 387 -1.37 1.81 2.31
C GLU A 387 -0.59 2.91 1.61
N SER A 388 0.34 2.56 0.71
CA SER A 388 1.17 3.51 -0.02
C SER A 388 0.42 4.22 -1.12
N TYR A 389 -0.33 3.46 -1.91
CA TYR A 389 -1.09 3.97 -3.04
C TYR A 389 -2.58 4.19 -2.72
N LYS A 390 -2.99 3.90 -1.47
CA LYS A 390 -4.36 4.02 -0.99
C LYS A 390 -5.34 3.28 -1.91
N SER A 391 -4.96 2.07 -2.31
CA SER A 391 -5.68 1.26 -3.29
C SER A 391 -5.93 -0.15 -2.75
N VAL A 392 -7.02 -0.77 -3.21
CA VAL A 392 -7.37 -2.16 -2.89
C VAL A 392 -7.20 -3.02 -4.13
N THR A 393 -6.65 -4.23 -3.97
CA THR A 393 -6.52 -5.21 -5.04
C THR A 393 -7.04 -6.57 -4.59
N LYS A 394 -7.60 -7.34 -5.52
CA LYS A 394 -8.14 -8.67 -5.23
C LYS A 394 -7.03 -9.66 -4.93
N ILE A 395 -7.21 -10.45 -3.88
CA ILE A 395 -6.29 -11.54 -3.52
C ILE A 395 -6.58 -12.73 -4.43
N LYS A 396 -5.67 -13.01 -5.36
CA LYS A 396 -5.75 -14.16 -6.27
C LYS A 396 -5.26 -15.45 -5.61
N ASN A 397 -4.17 -15.35 -4.86
CA ASN A 397 -3.56 -16.45 -4.11
C ASN A 397 -3.79 -16.24 -2.60
N TRP A 398 -4.71 -16.99 -2.00
CA TRP A 398 -4.97 -16.90 -0.56
C TRP A 398 -3.81 -17.45 0.27
N ALA A 399 -3.06 -18.42 -0.24
CA ALA A 399 -1.93 -19.01 0.48
C ALA A 399 -0.84 -17.98 0.78
N SER A 400 -0.62 -16.98 -0.09
CA SER A 400 0.33 -15.88 0.18
C SER A 400 -0.12 -14.91 1.28
N CYS A 401 -1.32 -15.12 1.85
CA CYS A 401 -1.80 -14.35 2.99
C CYS A 401 -1.50 -15.01 4.34
N LEU A 402 -1.05 -16.26 4.33
CA LEU A 402 -0.84 -17.07 5.53
C LEU A 402 0.64 -17.08 5.97
N PRO A 403 0.94 -17.37 7.24
CA PRO A 403 2.32 -17.54 7.70
C PRO A 403 3.03 -18.69 6.97
N PRO A 404 4.37 -18.68 6.90
CA PRO A 404 5.13 -19.78 6.31
C PRO A 404 4.72 -21.15 6.89
N GLY A 405 4.65 -22.15 6.02
CA GLY A 405 4.24 -23.52 6.39
C GLY A 405 2.73 -23.72 6.54
N HIS A 406 1.92 -22.66 6.59
CA HIS A 406 0.46 -22.76 6.72
C HIS A 406 -0.22 -22.80 5.35
N LYS A 407 -1.33 -23.53 5.28
CA LYS A 407 -2.12 -23.74 4.07
C LYS A 407 -3.57 -23.35 4.32
N PRO A 408 -4.33 -22.95 3.27
CA PRO A 408 -5.76 -22.66 3.42
C PRO A 408 -6.56 -23.82 4.04
N THR A 409 -6.11 -25.06 3.81
CA THR A 409 -6.73 -26.29 4.33
C THR A 409 -6.57 -26.50 5.84
N ASP A 410 -5.71 -25.72 6.51
CA ASP A 410 -5.48 -25.84 7.94
C ASP A 410 -6.73 -25.39 8.73
N ILE A 411 -7.53 -24.50 8.15
CA ILE A 411 -8.87 -24.17 8.66
C ILE A 411 -9.86 -25.18 8.07
N GLN A 412 -10.14 -26.23 8.84
CA GLN A 412 -11.16 -27.20 8.48
C GLN A 412 -12.55 -26.56 8.55
N LEU A 413 -13.34 -26.69 7.49
CA LEU A 413 -14.67 -26.10 7.41
C LEU A 413 -15.75 -27.15 7.67
N VAL A 414 -16.71 -26.81 8.52
CA VAL A 414 -18.02 -27.46 8.62
C VAL A 414 -18.95 -26.78 7.61
N PRO A 415 -19.41 -27.49 6.57
CA PRO A 415 -20.26 -26.90 5.54
C PRO A 415 -21.59 -26.41 6.10
N TYR A 416 -22.11 -25.33 5.53
CA TYR A 416 -23.49 -24.94 5.77
C TYR A 416 -24.45 -25.95 5.15
N PRO A 417 -25.68 -26.09 5.69
CA PRO A 417 -26.73 -26.87 5.04
C PRO A 417 -27.00 -26.40 3.60
N GLN A 418 -26.88 -25.09 3.36
CA GLN A 418 -26.89 -24.48 2.04
C GLN A 418 -25.86 -23.35 1.97
N PRO A 419 -25.16 -23.18 0.82
CA PRO A 419 -24.21 -22.08 0.66
C PRO A 419 -24.83 -20.71 0.92
N LEU A 420 -24.10 -19.82 1.61
CA LEU A 420 -24.59 -18.48 1.91
C LEU A 420 -24.68 -17.63 0.64
N THR A 421 -25.79 -16.91 0.49
CA THR A 421 -25.91 -15.84 -0.51
C THR A 421 -25.55 -14.51 0.14
N ILE A 422 -24.38 -13.97 -0.19
CA ILE A 422 -23.89 -12.68 0.33
C ILE A 422 -23.95 -11.59 -0.74
N LYS A 423 -24.32 -10.36 -0.34
CA LYS A 423 -24.37 -9.19 -1.21
C LYS A 423 -23.48 -8.09 -0.68
N LYS A 424 -22.82 -7.37 -1.59
CA LYS A 424 -22.02 -6.19 -1.23
C LYS A 424 -22.94 -4.99 -1.09
N ASN A 425 -22.80 -4.29 0.04
CA ASN A 425 -23.49 -3.05 0.33
C ASN A 425 -22.59 -1.87 -0.03
N PRO A 426 -23.17 -0.70 -0.37
CA PRO A 426 -22.43 0.57 -0.39
C PRO A 426 -21.59 0.74 0.88
N SER A 427 -20.38 1.29 0.76
CA SER A 427 -19.60 1.66 1.94
C SER A 427 -20.39 2.64 2.83
N ALA A 428 -20.16 2.61 4.14
CA ALA A 428 -20.80 3.52 5.10
C ALA A 428 -20.55 5.00 4.76
N SER A 429 -19.48 5.31 4.04
CA SER A 429 -19.21 6.65 3.49
C SER A 429 -20.24 7.13 2.46
N MET A 430 -21.10 6.25 1.92
CA MET A 430 -22.22 6.58 1.02
C MET A 430 -23.56 6.73 1.75
N VAL A 431 -23.59 6.65 3.08
CA VAL A 431 -24.84 6.69 3.86
C VAL A 431 -24.93 8.04 4.57
N ASP A 432 -25.74 8.96 4.02
CA ASP A 432 -26.04 10.22 4.69
C ASP A 432 -26.69 9.99 6.07
N LYS A 433 -26.53 10.94 7.00
CA LYS A 433 -27.11 10.95 8.36
C LYS A 433 -28.65 10.76 8.42
N ALA A 434 -29.34 10.67 7.29
CA ALA A 434 -30.78 10.43 7.18
C ALA A 434 -31.16 9.02 6.63
N GLY A 435 -30.20 8.13 6.38
CA GLY A 435 -30.46 6.73 6.01
C GLY A 435 -31.09 6.50 4.63
N ARG A 436 -31.04 7.48 3.72
CA ARG A 436 -31.47 7.31 2.32
C ARG A 436 -30.30 6.89 1.44
N GLN A 437 -30.52 5.85 0.62
CA GLN A 437 -29.62 5.49 -0.48
C GLN A 437 -29.74 6.54 -1.59
N ASP A 438 -28.67 7.30 -1.83
CA ASP A 438 -28.56 8.13 -3.02
C ASP A 438 -28.12 7.23 -4.20
N THR A 439 -29.00 7.10 -5.20
CA THR A 439 -28.72 6.36 -6.43
C THR A 439 -28.26 7.26 -7.58
N SER A 440 -27.95 8.54 -7.32
CA SER A 440 -27.42 9.43 -8.35
C SER A 440 -25.90 9.29 -8.46
N GLU A 441 -25.41 9.15 -9.70
CA GLU A 441 -23.97 9.23 -9.98
C GLU A 441 -23.46 10.64 -9.61
N PRO A 442 -22.39 10.76 -8.80
CA PRO A 442 -21.79 12.07 -8.59
C PRO A 442 -21.02 12.46 -9.85
N ALA A 443 -21.35 13.63 -10.39
CA ALA A 443 -20.56 14.27 -11.43
C ALA A 443 -19.10 14.37 -10.99
N SER A 444 -18.20 14.04 -11.91
CA SER A 444 -16.76 14.26 -11.79
C SER A 444 -16.45 15.67 -11.27
N ARG A 445 -15.79 15.76 -10.10
CA ARG A 445 -15.36 17.03 -9.48
C ARG A 445 -14.14 17.58 -10.22
N ALA A 446 -14.40 18.20 -11.38
CA ALA A 446 -13.52 19.15 -12.05
C ALA A 446 -14.41 20.16 -12.79
N GLY A 447 -14.63 21.30 -12.15
CA GLY A 447 -15.26 22.47 -12.74
C GLY A 447 -14.81 23.68 -11.95
N THR A 448 -13.84 24.41 -12.50
CA THR A 448 -13.54 25.78 -12.09
C THR A 448 -14.73 26.70 -12.41
N PRO A 449 -15.00 27.74 -11.61
CA PRO A 449 -16.00 28.73 -11.95
C PRO A 449 -15.47 29.57 -13.13
N GLU A 450 -16.22 29.62 -14.24
CA GLU A 450 -15.97 30.61 -15.28
C GLU A 450 -16.67 31.92 -14.89
N ASP A 451 -15.87 32.98 -14.86
CA ASP A 451 -16.28 34.37 -14.74
C ASP A 451 -17.23 34.76 -15.89
N THR A 452 -18.37 35.34 -15.52
CA THR A 452 -19.22 36.09 -16.44
C THR A 452 -18.71 37.54 -16.51
N PRO A 453 -18.51 38.13 -17.70
CA PRO A 453 -18.20 39.55 -17.79
C PRO A 453 -19.48 40.40 -17.79
N SER A 454 -19.37 41.49 -17.03
CA SER A 454 -20.33 42.58 -16.87
C SER A 454 -20.86 43.19 -18.18
N SER A 455 -22.17 43.38 -18.27
CA SER A 455 -22.76 44.61 -18.84
C SER A 455 -24.10 44.92 -18.16
N SER A 456 -24.24 46.14 -17.63
CA SER A 456 -25.53 46.76 -17.22
C SER A 456 -25.97 47.75 -18.33
N PRO A 457 -27.12 48.45 -18.27
CA PRO A 457 -28.24 48.42 -17.32
C PRO A 457 -29.66 48.42 -17.98
N SER A 458 -30.72 48.19 -17.19
CA SER A 458 -31.89 49.11 -17.03
C SER A 458 -33.21 48.42 -16.66
N TRP A 459 -33.85 49.00 -15.62
CA TRP A 459 -35.28 49.25 -15.38
C TRP A 459 -36.32 48.10 -15.30
N SER A 460 -37.10 48.19 -14.20
CA SER A 460 -38.20 47.38 -13.64
C SER A 460 -39.52 47.36 -14.46
N PRO A 461 -40.66 46.88 -13.92
CA PRO A 461 -41.04 45.55 -13.40
C PRO A 461 -42.33 45.00 -14.10
N GLU A 462 -42.85 43.86 -13.63
CA GLU A 462 -44.29 43.43 -13.62
C GLU A 462 -44.67 42.06 -14.25
N ALA A 463 -45.57 41.40 -13.50
CA ALA A 463 -46.73 40.60 -13.88
C ALA A 463 -46.61 39.16 -14.43
N GLU A 464 -47.22 38.26 -13.63
CA GLU A 464 -48.12 37.14 -13.94
C GLU A 464 -48.14 36.54 -15.37
N THR A 465 -48.11 35.20 -15.46
CA THR A 465 -49.22 34.33 -15.93
C THR A 465 -48.72 32.93 -16.38
N LYS A 466 -49.46 31.89 -15.99
CA LYS A 466 -49.52 30.54 -16.64
C LYS A 466 -50.46 30.62 -17.87
N PRO A 467 -50.74 29.57 -18.68
CA PRO A 467 -50.05 28.34 -19.17
C PRO A 467 -50.18 28.28 -20.74
N PRO A 468 -50.54 27.19 -21.50
CA PRO A 468 -50.33 25.73 -21.43
C PRO A 468 -49.79 25.06 -22.74
N VAL A 469 -49.36 23.78 -22.60
CA VAL A 469 -49.51 22.59 -23.49
C VAL A 469 -49.27 22.70 -25.01
N LYS A 470 -48.39 21.85 -25.55
CA LYS A 470 -48.61 21.15 -26.84
C LYS A 470 -48.05 19.74 -26.84
N ALA A 471 -48.91 18.82 -27.27
CA ALA A 471 -48.73 17.38 -27.36
C ALA A 471 -48.12 16.93 -28.71
N THR A 472 -48.01 15.60 -28.86
CA THR A 472 -47.76 14.75 -30.05
C THR A 472 -46.37 14.11 -30.07
N LYS A 473 -46.18 12.82 -30.38
CA LYS A 473 -47.06 11.73 -30.82
C LYS A 473 -46.36 10.39 -30.55
N SER A 474 -47.19 9.36 -30.46
CA SER A 474 -46.99 8.00 -29.97
C SER A 474 -46.60 6.96 -31.04
N LYS A 475 -46.11 5.78 -30.60
CA LYS A 475 -46.37 4.42 -31.14
C LYS A 475 -45.70 3.36 -30.21
N LYS A 476 -46.41 2.75 -29.25
CA LYS A 476 -47.19 1.49 -29.29
C LYS A 476 -46.39 0.19 -29.52
N ARG A 477 -46.38 -0.69 -28.49
CA ARG A 477 -46.69 -2.15 -28.44
C ARG A 477 -46.23 -2.67 -27.06
N LYS A 478 -46.83 -3.61 -26.32
CA LYS A 478 -48.14 -4.29 -26.26
C LYS A 478 -48.14 -4.97 -24.86
N SER A 479 -49.19 -4.76 -24.06
CA SER A 479 -49.64 -5.68 -22.98
C SER A 479 -50.30 -6.90 -23.62
N ALA A 480 -50.55 -8.06 -23.01
CA ALA A 480 -50.27 -8.75 -21.76
C ALA A 480 -50.69 -10.22 -22.02
N GLN A 481 -50.25 -11.19 -21.20
CA GLN A 481 -51.07 -12.38 -20.91
C GLN A 481 -50.55 -13.10 -19.66
N LEU A 482 -51.28 -12.89 -18.55
CA LEU A 482 -51.42 -13.83 -17.44
C LEU A 482 -52.43 -14.92 -17.83
N TYR A 483 -52.26 -16.15 -17.32
CA TYR A 483 -53.25 -17.12 -16.79
C TYR A 483 -52.48 -18.42 -16.38
N PRO A 484 -53.03 -19.34 -15.57
CA PRO A 484 -53.37 -19.19 -14.15
C PRO A 484 -52.78 -20.34 -13.27
N GLU A 485 -52.76 -20.15 -11.94
CA GLU A 485 -52.48 -21.21 -10.96
C GLU A 485 -53.59 -22.28 -10.93
N GLN A 486 -53.18 -23.54 -10.75
CA GLN A 486 -54.04 -24.69 -10.39
C GLN A 486 -53.35 -25.50 -9.27
N PRO A 487 -54.13 -26.15 -8.37
CA PRO A 487 -53.73 -26.48 -7.01
C PRO A 487 -52.96 -27.81 -6.88
N ILE A 488 -52.02 -27.86 -5.93
CA ILE A 488 -51.23 -29.05 -5.58
C ILE A 488 -52.05 -29.95 -4.63
N GLN A 489 -52.27 -31.21 -5.03
CA GLN A 489 -52.71 -32.30 -4.13
C GLN A 489 -51.51 -33.16 -3.71
N PRO A 490 -51.54 -33.78 -2.52
CA PRO A 490 -50.38 -34.45 -1.93
C PRO A 490 -50.19 -35.86 -2.49
N THR A 491 -48.99 -36.16 -2.98
CA THR A 491 -48.57 -37.53 -3.34
C THR A 491 -47.64 -38.13 -2.28
N LYS A 492 -47.85 -39.43 -2.07
CA LYS A 492 -47.34 -40.34 -1.03
C LYS A 492 -45.83 -40.64 -1.20
N PRO A 493 -45.08 -40.91 -0.12
CA PRO A 493 -43.65 -41.22 -0.21
C PRO A 493 -43.39 -42.62 -0.80
N GLU A 494 -42.45 -42.68 -1.74
CA GLU A 494 -41.91 -43.90 -2.35
C GLU A 494 -40.62 -44.31 -1.63
N VAL A 495 -40.52 -45.59 -1.32
CA VAL A 495 -39.44 -46.24 -0.56
C VAL A 495 -38.31 -46.57 -1.52
N ILE A 496 -37.08 -46.18 -1.20
CA ILE A 496 -35.86 -46.58 -1.92
C ILE A 496 -35.08 -47.57 -1.03
N GLU A 497 -34.92 -48.80 -1.51
CA GLU A 497 -34.03 -49.83 -0.95
C GLU A 497 -32.56 -49.55 -1.30
N PRO A 498 -31.58 -50.04 -0.50
CA PRO A 498 -30.17 -49.70 -0.65
C PRO A 498 -29.44 -50.58 -1.68
N GLU A 499 -28.60 -49.97 -2.51
CA GLU A 499 -27.73 -50.64 -3.49
C GLU A 499 -26.36 -50.98 -2.86
N GLU A 500 -25.90 -52.22 -3.09
CA GLU A 500 -24.71 -52.85 -2.50
C GLU A 500 -23.37 -52.32 -3.04
N GLN A 501 -22.35 -52.27 -2.17
CA GLN A 501 -20.95 -51.98 -2.50
C GLN A 501 -20.22 -53.21 -3.04
N PRO A 502 -19.33 -53.10 -4.05
CA PRO A 502 -18.44 -54.20 -4.42
C PRO A 502 -17.13 -54.20 -3.58
N ALA A 503 -16.72 -55.42 -3.21
CA ALA A 503 -15.64 -55.74 -2.30
C ALA A 503 -14.22 -55.50 -2.84
N LEU A 504 -13.30 -55.18 -1.91
CA LEU A 504 -11.85 -55.06 -2.08
C LEU A 504 -11.19 -56.45 -2.21
N GLN A 505 -10.27 -56.60 -3.17
CA GLN A 505 -9.36 -57.75 -3.28
C GLN A 505 -7.97 -57.42 -2.67
N PRO A 506 -7.24 -58.42 -2.14
CA PRO A 506 -6.05 -58.22 -1.32
C PRO A 506 -4.74 -58.05 -2.12
N THR A 507 -3.84 -57.21 -1.62
CA THR A 507 -2.47 -57.01 -2.09
C THR A 507 -1.49 -58.05 -1.51
N PRO A 508 -0.50 -58.55 -2.28
CA PRO A 508 0.53 -59.44 -1.75
C PRO A 508 1.74 -58.68 -1.17
N GLN A 509 2.24 -59.20 -0.04
CA GLN A 509 3.43 -58.75 0.69
C GLN A 509 4.73 -59.27 0.06
N TYR A 510 5.81 -58.48 0.12
CA TYR A 510 7.19 -58.93 -0.03
C TYR A 510 8.05 -58.48 1.18
N PRO A 511 9.03 -59.30 1.63
CA PRO A 511 9.65 -59.16 2.95
C PRO A 511 10.88 -58.24 2.97
N ALA A 512 11.14 -57.69 4.15
CA ALA A 512 12.31 -56.89 4.51
C ALA A 512 13.56 -57.74 4.80
N GLN A 513 14.75 -57.24 4.46
CA GLN A 513 16.03 -57.71 5.00
C GLN A 513 16.97 -56.54 5.33
N HIS A 514 17.59 -56.64 6.51
CA HIS A 514 18.58 -55.74 7.14
C HIS A 514 20.05 -56.16 6.82
N PRO A 515 21.08 -55.36 7.20
CA PRO A 515 22.31 -55.19 6.40
C PRO A 515 23.64 -55.81 6.95
N ALA A 516 24.71 -55.63 6.14
CA ALA A 516 26.18 -55.63 6.40
C ALA A 516 26.97 -56.95 6.16
N PRO A 517 28.33 -56.95 5.96
CA PRO A 517 29.32 -55.86 5.88
C PRO A 517 30.30 -55.91 4.66
N ALA A 518 31.28 -55.00 4.65
CA ALA A 518 32.20 -54.62 3.56
C ALA A 518 33.44 -55.52 3.33
N ALA A 519 33.95 -55.54 2.09
CA ALA A 519 35.39 -55.66 1.78
C ALA A 519 35.74 -55.15 0.37
N ARG A 520 36.95 -54.59 0.27
CA ARG A 520 37.57 -53.84 -0.85
C ARG A 520 37.83 -54.69 -2.10
N GLN A 521 37.74 -54.11 -3.30
CA GLN A 521 38.88 -53.79 -4.18
C GLN A 521 38.48 -53.37 -5.62
N HIS A 522 39.31 -52.46 -6.15
CA HIS A 522 39.63 -52.12 -7.54
C HIS A 522 38.58 -51.48 -8.49
N ARG A 523 39.00 -50.31 -8.96
CA ARG A 523 38.37 -49.33 -9.83
C ARG A 523 38.49 -49.75 -11.30
N PRO A 524 37.39 -49.73 -12.08
CA PRO A 524 37.46 -49.40 -13.49
C PRO A 524 36.78 -48.04 -13.76
N ALA A 525 37.35 -47.28 -14.69
CA ALA A 525 36.77 -46.02 -15.16
C ALA A 525 35.39 -46.28 -15.77
N SER A 526 34.39 -45.51 -15.33
CA SER A 526 33.02 -45.55 -15.87
C SER A 526 32.78 -44.41 -16.85
N PRO A 527 31.96 -44.61 -17.89
CA PRO A 527 31.70 -43.64 -18.94
C PRO A 527 30.79 -42.51 -18.47
N SER A 528 30.92 -41.35 -19.12
CA SER A 528 30.11 -40.16 -18.91
C SER A 528 28.62 -40.41 -19.20
N VAL A 529 27.78 -40.29 -18.18
CA VAL A 529 26.32 -40.25 -18.29
C VAL A 529 25.88 -38.79 -18.40
N PRO A 530 25.07 -38.39 -19.39
CA PRO A 530 24.52 -37.05 -19.46
C PRO A 530 23.42 -36.88 -18.40
N ARG A 531 23.57 -35.87 -17.52
CA ARG A 531 22.51 -35.41 -16.62
C ARG A 531 21.45 -34.69 -17.45
N PHE A 532 20.28 -35.30 -17.64
CA PHE A 532 19.10 -34.58 -18.12
C PHE A 532 18.64 -33.60 -17.03
N ARG A 533 18.73 -32.30 -17.31
CA ARG A 533 18.01 -31.26 -16.58
C ARG A 533 16.58 -31.22 -17.12
N CYS A 534 15.57 -31.38 -16.26
CA CYS A 534 14.19 -31.02 -16.62
C CYS A 534 14.11 -29.50 -16.79
N ASN A 535 13.68 -29.04 -17.96
CA ASN A 535 13.44 -27.64 -18.25
C ASN A 535 11.92 -27.39 -18.17
N PHE A 536 11.48 -26.51 -17.26
CA PHE A 536 10.06 -26.30 -16.90
C PHE A 536 9.34 -25.23 -17.75
N SER A 537 9.90 -24.84 -18.89
CA SER A 537 9.39 -23.75 -19.72
C SER A 537 8.53 -24.19 -20.92
N ASN A 538 8.21 -25.47 -21.09
CA ASN A 538 7.37 -25.94 -22.21
C ASN A 538 6.04 -26.57 -21.73
N LEU A 539 4.94 -26.27 -22.43
CA LEU A 539 3.59 -26.73 -22.06
C LEU A 539 3.44 -28.26 -22.15
N ASP A 540 4.23 -28.94 -22.98
CA ASP A 540 4.18 -30.39 -23.13
C ASP A 540 4.88 -31.17 -22.02
N THR A 541 5.90 -30.60 -21.36
CA THR A 541 6.55 -31.22 -20.18
C THR A 541 5.70 -31.11 -18.91
N LYS A 542 4.69 -30.22 -18.87
CA LYS A 542 3.73 -30.09 -17.76
C LYS A 542 2.79 -31.29 -17.62
N LYS A 543 2.53 -32.05 -18.69
CA LYS A 543 1.60 -33.21 -18.64
C LYS A 543 2.28 -34.54 -18.32
N GLN A 544 3.58 -34.67 -18.55
CA GLN A 544 4.31 -35.93 -18.32
C GLN A 544 4.90 -36.08 -16.90
N CYS A 545 5.00 -35.00 -16.11
CA CYS A 545 5.45 -35.09 -14.71
C CYS A 545 4.32 -35.32 -13.70
N ALA A 546 3.09 -35.59 -14.18
CA ALA A 546 1.89 -35.77 -13.36
C ALA A 546 1.32 -37.20 -13.37
N SER A 547 2.14 -38.19 -13.72
CA SER A 547 1.82 -39.62 -13.65
C SER A 547 2.86 -40.38 -12.85
#